data_AF-A0A0N8PTP8-F1
#
_entry.id   AF-A0A0N8PTP8-F1
#
_cell.length_a   1.000
_cell.length_b   1.000
_cell.length_c   1.000
_cell.angle_alpha   90.00
_cell.angle_beta   90.00
_cell.angle_gamma   90.00
#
_symmetry.space_group_name_H-M   'P 1'
#
loop_
_entity.id
_entity.type
_entity.pdbx_description
1 polymer ?
#
loop_
_entity_poly.entity_id
_entity_poly.type
_entity_poly.pdbx_seq_one_letter_code
_entity_poly.pdbx_strand_id
1 'polypeptide(L)'
;MSNQEATPSFEQAMDQLERIVAQLESGDIPLEKAIELFQEGMKLSQLCGQKLEQVERKIEILLEEEGGLTKKPFQPQETDKGDNR
;
A
#
# COMPACT_ATOMS: atom_id res chain seq x y z
N MET A 1 2.21 30.82 12.14
CA MET A 1 3.00 29.58 12.08
C MET A 1 2.30 28.65 11.11
N SER A 2 2.84 28.49 9.90
CA SER A 2 2.22 27.63 8.88
C SER A 2 2.45 26.17 9.28
N ASN A 3 1.43 25.55 9.85
CA ASN A 3 1.39 24.10 10.03
C ASN A 3 1.14 23.49 8.65
N GLN A 4 2.21 23.31 7.86
CA GLN A 4 2.13 22.49 6.67
C GLN A 4 2.03 21.05 7.15
N GLU A 5 0.81 20.52 7.15
CA GLU A 5 0.60 19.08 7.30
C GLU A 5 1.15 18.41 6.03
N ALA A 6 2.45 18.13 6.06
CA ALA A 6 3.11 17.38 5.01
C ALA A 6 2.51 15.98 5.01
N THR A 7 1.88 15.59 3.90
CA THR A 7 1.41 14.23 3.70
C THR A 7 2.57 13.27 3.96
N PRO A 8 2.42 12.25 4.82
CA PRO A 8 3.52 11.37 5.18
C PRO A 8 4.11 10.70 3.93
N SER A 9 5.40 10.37 3.96
CA SER A 9 6.04 9.52 2.94
C SER A 9 5.41 8.13 2.90
N PHE A 10 5.73 7.32 1.87
CA PHE A 10 5.20 5.96 1.77
C PHE A 10 5.66 5.12 2.97
N GLU A 11 6.94 5.21 3.30
CA GLU A 11 7.62 4.51 4.37
C GLU A 11 7.02 4.90 5.73
N GLN A 12 6.83 6.21 5.96
CA GLN A 12 6.18 6.68 7.19
C GLN A 12 4.72 6.19 7.31
N ALA A 13 3.97 6.20 6.22
CA ALA A 13 2.58 5.72 6.23
C ALA A 13 2.52 4.20 6.47
N MET A 14 3.46 3.44 5.92
CA MET A 14 3.56 2.00 6.12
C MET A 14 3.95 1.66 7.55
N ASP A 15 4.97 2.31 8.11
CA ASP A 15 5.38 2.15 9.52
C ASP A 15 4.23 2.42 10.49
N GLN A 16 3.42 3.45 10.21
CA GLN A 16 2.23 3.77 11.00
C GLN A 16 1.15 2.70 10.87
N LEU A 17 0.90 2.22 9.65
CA LEU A 17 -0.09 1.17 9.39
C LEU A 17 0.28 -0.13 10.10
N GLU A 18 1.55 -0.54 10.07
CA GLU A 18 2.05 -1.73 10.77
C GLU A 18 1.84 -1.62 12.29
N ARG A 19 2.10 -0.45 12.87
CA ARG A 19 1.85 -0.20 14.30
C ARG A 19 0.38 -0.28 14.67
N ILE A 20 -0.50 0.18 13.79
CA ILE A 20 -1.95 0.10 13.99
C ILE A 20 -2.39 -1.36 13.94
N VAL A 21 -1.92 -2.12 12.95
CA VAL A 21 -2.22 -3.56 12.83
C VAL A 21 -1.75 -4.30 14.08
N ALA A 22 -0.51 -4.10 14.50
CA ALA A 22 0.04 -4.74 15.70
C ALA A 22 -0.77 -4.40 16.97
N GLN A 23 -1.26 -3.15 17.08
CA GLN A 23 -2.16 -2.76 18.15
C GLN A 23 -3.49 -3.52 18.07
N LEU A 24 -4.16 -3.52 16.92
CA LEU A 24 -5.44 -4.21 16.73
C LEU A 24 -5.33 -5.73 17.00
N GLU A 25 -4.20 -6.34 16.65
CA GLU A 25 -3.92 -7.77 16.89
C GLU A 25 -3.64 -8.10 18.36
N SER A 26 -3.22 -7.12 19.17
CA SER A 26 -2.94 -7.33 20.60
C SER A 26 -4.17 -7.70 21.43
N GLY A 27 -5.38 -7.39 20.94
CA GLY A 27 -6.66 -7.81 21.54
C GLY A 27 -7.08 -7.09 22.82
N ASP A 28 -6.19 -6.35 23.48
CA ASP A 28 -6.45 -5.62 24.74
C ASP A 28 -6.91 -4.16 24.54
N ILE A 29 -7.57 -3.87 23.41
CA ILE A 29 -7.97 -2.51 23.04
C ILE A 29 -9.50 -2.33 23.23
N PRO A 30 -9.95 -1.24 23.90
CA PRO A 30 -11.37 -0.89 23.96
C PRO A 30 -11.99 -0.76 22.56
N LEU A 31 -13.25 -1.15 22.40
CA LEU A 31 -13.95 -1.18 21.12
C LEU A 31 -13.92 0.17 20.40
N GLU A 32 -14.18 1.26 21.11
CA GLU A 32 -14.18 2.61 20.56
C GLU A 32 -12.80 2.95 19.98
N LYS A 33 -11.73 2.56 20.68
CA LYS A 33 -10.36 2.79 20.23
C LYS A 33 -9.98 1.89 19.05
N ALA A 34 -10.46 0.65 19.03
CA ALA A 34 -10.28 -0.24 17.89
C ALA A 34 -10.93 0.33 16.61
N ILE A 35 -12.11 0.95 16.73
CA ILE A 35 -12.79 1.61 15.60
C ILE A 35 -11.98 2.80 15.08
N GLU A 36 -11.45 3.63 15.98
CA GLU A 36 -10.58 4.75 15.59
C GLU A 36 -9.34 4.27 14.84
N LEU A 37 -8.63 3.29 15.41
CA LEU A 37 -7.43 2.70 14.83
C LEU A 37 -7.72 2.06 13.46
N PHE A 38 -8.85 1.37 13.32
CA PHE A 38 -9.27 0.80 12.05
C PHE A 38 -9.49 1.88 10.98
N GLN A 39 -10.19 2.96 11.31
CA GLN A 39 -10.41 4.08 10.39
C GLN A 39 -9.10 4.75 9.96
N GLU A 40 -8.17 4.92 10.91
CA GLU A 40 -6.85 5.46 10.62
C GLU A 40 -6.04 4.51 9.71
N GLY A 41 -6.05 3.21 10.01
CA GLY A 41 -5.43 2.18 9.18
C GLY A 41 -5.98 2.16 7.76
N MET A 42 -7.29 2.30 7.58
CA MET A 42 -7.90 2.41 6.24
C MET A 42 -7.39 3.62 5.46
N LYS A 43 -7.29 4.79 6.11
CA LYS A 43 -6.76 6.01 5.47
C LYS A 43 -5.31 5.84 5.05
N LEU A 44 -4.47 5.25 5.91
CA LEU A 44 -3.07 4.98 5.61
C LEU A 44 -2.91 3.96 4.47
N SER A 45 -3.71 2.90 4.46
CA SER A 45 -3.73 1.91 3.37
C SER A 45 -4.08 2.55 2.03
N GLN A 46 -5.13 3.39 2.01
CA GLN A 46 -5.51 4.13 0.81
C GLN A 46 -4.39 5.08 0.35
N LEU A 47 -3.75 5.79 1.27
CA LEU A 47 -2.63 6.67 0.96
C LEU A 47 -1.44 5.91 0.35
N CYS A 48 -1.10 4.74 0.90
CA CYS A 48 -0.05 3.88 0.37
C CYS A 48 -0.38 3.44 -1.06
N GLY A 49 -1.60 2.97 -1.31
CA GLY A 49 -2.06 2.59 -2.65
C GLY A 49 -1.97 3.74 -3.65
N GLN A 50 -2.41 4.95 -3.26
CA GLN A 50 -2.32 6.13 -4.12
C GLN A 50 -0.87 6.51 -4.46
N LYS A 51 0.06 6.39 -3.51
CA LYS A 51 1.49 6.65 -3.76
C LYS A 51 2.08 5.65 -4.73
N LEU A 52 1.78 4.36 -4.56
CA LEU A 52 2.24 3.31 -5.48
C LEU A 52 1.70 3.52 -6.90
N GLU A 53 0.41 3.83 -7.03
CA GLU A 53 -0.22 4.10 -8.32
C GLU A 53 0.39 5.34 -9.01
N GLN A 54 0.78 6.37 -8.25
CA GLN A 54 1.51 7.52 -8.79
C GLN A 54 2.91 7.14 -9.30
N VAL A 55 3.62 6.26 -8.60
CA VAL A 55 4.94 5.77 -9.03
C VAL A 55 4.81 4.90 -10.27
N GLU A 56 3.83 3.99 -10.31
CA GLU A 56 3.54 3.15 -11.47
C GLU A 56 3.28 3.99 -12.71
N ARG A 57 2.37 4.98 -12.63
CA ARG A 57 2.11 5.91 -13.75
C ARG A 57 3.35 6.66 -14.23
N LYS A 58 4.23 7.09 -13.31
CA LYS A 58 5.47 7.77 -13.69
C LYS A 58 6.41 6.84 -14.44
N ILE A 59 6.52 5.59 -14.01
CA ILE A 59 7.31 4.56 -14.69
C ILE A 59 6.73 4.30 -16.08
N GLU A 60 5.41 4.18 -16.20
CA GLU A 60 4.74 3.98 -17.49
C GLU A 60 5.06 5.10 -18.49
N ILE A 61 4.95 6.37 -18.05
CA ILE A 61 5.26 7.53 -18.91
C ILE A 61 6.73 7.50 -19.37
N LEU A 62 7.67 7.22 -18.47
CA LEU A 62 9.10 7.15 -18.81
C LEU A 62 9.39 6.05 -19.83
N LEU A 63 8.73 4.88 -19.70
CA LEU A 63 8.89 3.76 -20.64
C LEU A 63 8.23 4.03 -21.99
N GLU A 64 7.13 4.78 -22.03
CA GLU A 64 6.49 5.25 -23.27
C GLU A 64 7.37 6.27 -24.01
N GLU A 65 8.01 7.19 -23.29
CA GLU A 65 8.94 8.18 -23.83
C GLU A 65 10.23 7.56 -24.39
N GLU A 66 10.71 6.45 -23.82
CA GLU A 66 11.91 5.73 -24.27
C GLU A 66 11.65 4.76 -25.45
N GLY A 67 10.41 4.71 -25.96
CA GLY A 67 10.11 4.18 -27.29
C GLY A 67 9.88 2.66 -27.39
N GLY A 68 9.49 1.97 -26.31
CA GLY A 68 8.89 0.65 -26.52
C GLY A 68 8.76 -0.27 -25.31
N LEU A 69 7.57 -0.28 -24.70
CA LEU A 69 7.04 -1.49 -24.07
C LEU A 69 5.55 -1.63 -24.37
N THR A 70 5.18 -2.78 -24.95
CA THR A 70 3.79 -3.21 -25.07
C THR A 70 3.35 -3.76 -23.71
N LYS A 71 2.42 -3.10 -23.02
CA LYS A 71 1.87 -3.56 -21.73
C LYS A 71 1.33 -5.00 -21.89
N LYS A 72 1.87 -5.95 -21.14
CA LYS A 72 1.26 -7.26 -20.96
C LYS A 72 0.61 -7.30 -19.58
N PRO A 73 -0.66 -7.74 -19.46
CA PRO A 73 -1.30 -7.89 -18.17
C PRO A 73 -0.48 -8.86 -17.30
N PHE A 74 -0.29 -8.49 -16.03
CA PHE A 74 0.34 -9.35 -15.05
C PHE A 74 -0.54 -10.59 -14.86
N GLN A 75 -0.08 -11.74 -15.37
CA GLN A 75 -0.65 -13.04 -15.05
C GLN A 75 0.19 -13.62 -13.91
N PRO A 76 -0.36 -13.76 -12.70
CA PRO A 76 0.28 -14.52 -11.65
C PRO A 76 0.56 -15.92 -12.21
N GLN A 77 1.84 -16.33 -12.27
CA GLN A 77 2.16 -17.69 -12.69
C GLN A 77 1.52 -18.64 -11.68
N GLU A 78 0.51 -19.40 -12.12
CA GLU A 78 0.01 -20.54 -11.37
C GLU A 78 1.20 -21.46 -11.10
N THR A 79 1.55 -21.62 -9.82
CA THR A 79 2.58 -22.55 -9.39
C THR A 79 2.20 -23.93 -9.89
N ASP A 80 3.02 -24.48 -10.78
CA ASP A 80 2.96 -25.85 -11.28
C ASP A 80 2.83 -26.81 -10.08
N LYS A 81 1.60 -27.29 -9.83
CA LYS A 81 1.37 -28.38 -8.89
C LYS A 81 1.91 -29.63 -9.57
N GLY A 82 3.14 -29.97 -9.23
CA GLY A 82 3.81 -31.20 -9.64
C GLY A 82 2.86 -32.39 -9.53
N ASP A 83 2.53 -32.95 -10.69
CA ASP A 83 1.81 -34.21 -10.81
C ASP A 83 2.75 -35.32 -10.33
N ASN A 84 2.52 -35.77 -9.09
CA ASN A 84 3.23 -36.86 -8.46
C ASN A 84 2.72 -38.17 -9.04
N ARG A 85 3.48 -38.73 -10.00
CA ARG A 85 3.31 -40.11 -10.46
C ARG A 85 4.49 -40.98 -10.06
#